data_AF-A0A2N2DX24-F1
#
_entry.id   AF-A0A2N2DX24-F1
#
_cell.length_a   1.000
_cell.length_b   1.000
_cell.length_c   1.000
_cell.angle_alpha   90.00
_cell.angle_beta   90.00
_cell.angle_gamma   90.00
#
_symmetry.space_group_name_H-M   'P 1'
#
loop_
_entity.id
_entity.type
_entity.pdbx_description
1 polymer ?
#
loop_
_entity_poly.entity_id
_entity_poly.type
_entity_poly.pdbx_seq_one_letter_code
_entity_poly.pdbx_strand_id
1 'polypeptide(L)'
;MYMKTAIKYKIWENKRPLMIYYGIIYTILVASALAITSADNGSISVSGIEFASMIFIFISGLNYFGETFRMFLQNGLSRKTLFISFVFSIIPITAFMAILDSINSLIMGYITNYKSLYLQFYHPRYVESSGTGLQFFEGILWSLFAYAMLAMLGVFITTLYYRMDKKQKLVVSIGFPLLLFVVLPMLDNSFTNGAIFRGIGDSFAFAWGYQHGFNPYYSMLTCTLFFIFFGGLAYLLIRKAVVQE
;
A
#
# COMPACT_ATOMS: atom_id res chain seq x y z
N MET A 1 -3.13 26.35 14.71
CA MET A 1 -3.93 25.61 15.70
C MET A 1 -4.79 24.51 15.05
N TYR A 2 -5.54 24.81 13.98
CA TYR A 2 -6.44 23.85 13.32
C TYR A 2 -5.78 22.60 12.69
N MET A 3 -4.55 22.69 12.19
CA MET A 3 -3.87 21.56 11.54
C MET A 3 -3.63 20.38 12.49
N LYS A 4 -3.22 20.65 13.75
CA LYS A 4 -3.01 19.61 14.77
C LYS A 4 -4.32 18.90 15.11
N THR A 5 -5.40 19.66 15.25
CA THR A 5 -6.75 19.14 15.49
C THR A 5 -7.22 18.26 14.33
N ALA A 6 -7.01 18.70 13.08
CA ALA A 6 -7.37 17.93 11.89
C ALA A 6 -6.59 16.60 11.80
N ILE A 7 -5.29 16.60 12.12
CA ILE A 7 -4.48 15.36 12.17
C ILE A 7 -5.03 14.40 13.23
N LYS A 8 -5.25 14.89 14.46
CA LYS A 8 -5.77 14.08 15.56
C LYS A 8 -7.13 13.48 15.22
N TYR A 9 -7.99 14.26 14.59
CA TYR A 9 -9.32 13.82 14.18
C TYR A 9 -9.25 12.73 13.10
N LYS A 10 -8.39 12.87 12.08
CA LYS A 10 -8.22 11.83 11.05
C LYS A 10 -7.68 10.51 11.62
N ILE A 11 -6.74 10.59 12.56
CA ILE A 11 -6.25 9.39 13.26
C ILE A 11 -7.39 8.73 14.06
N TRP A 12 -8.22 9.55 14.73
CA TRP A 12 -9.36 9.05 15.50
C TRP A 12 -10.43 8.39 14.63
N GLU A 13 -10.73 8.98 13.48
CA GLU A 13 -11.66 8.43 12.49
C GLU A 13 -11.18 7.08 11.96
N ASN A 14 -9.90 6.97 11.58
CA ASN A 14 -9.30 5.73 11.09
C ASN A 14 -9.18 4.64 12.16
N LYS A 15 -9.27 4.97 13.45
CA LYS A 15 -9.19 4.00 14.56
C LYS A 15 -10.28 2.92 14.46
N ARG A 16 -11.53 3.30 14.17
CA ARG A 16 -12.65 2.33 14.13
C ARG A 16 -12.50 1.33 12.97
N PRO A 17 -12.25 1.76 11.72
CA PRO A 17 -11.91 0.86 10.62
C PRO A 17 -10.69 -0.03 10.92
N LEU A 18 -9.62 0.52 11.52
CA LEU A 18 -8.42 -0.24 11.89
C LEU A 18 -8.73 -1.35 12.91
N MET A 19 -9.54 -1.06 13.93
CA MET A 19 -9.93 -2.06 14.94
C MET A 19 -10.74 -3.20 14.32
N ILE A 20 -11.68 -2.89 13.41
CA ILE A 20 -12.47 -3.91 12.70
C ILE A 20 -11.55 -4.75 11.82
N TYR A 21 -10.65 -4.11 11.07
CA TYR A 21 -9.67 -4.79 10.21
C TYR A 21 -8.82 -5.79 11.00
N TYR A 22 -8.17 -5.35 12.07
CA TYR A 22 -7.35 -6.24 12.89
C TYR A 22 -8.16 -7.31 13.63
N GLY A 23 -9.41 -7.01 14.03
CA GLY A 23 -10.32 -8.02 14.57
C GLY A 23 -10.58 -9.17 13.61
N ILE A 24 -10.77 -8.87 12.32
CA ILE A 24 -10.92 -9.89 11.27
C ILE A 24 -9.60 -10.65 11.07
N ILE A 25 -8.47 -9.96 10.97
CA ILE A 25 -7.15 -10.60 10.83
C ILE A 25 -6.88 -11.57 11.98
N TYR A 26 -7.08 -11.16 13.23
CA TYR A 26 -6.86 -12.04 14.38
C TYR A 26 -7.80 -13.26 14.38
N THR A 27 -9.06 -13.09 13.95
CA THR A 27 -9.99 -14.22 13.80
C THR A 27 -9.47 -15.24 12.78
N ILE A 28 -8.96 -14.76 11.64
CA ILE A 28 -8.35 -15.61 10.60
C ILE A 28 -7.09 -16.29 11.13
N LEU A 29 -6.23 -15.56 11.86
CA LEU A 29 -5.01 -16.11 12.44
C LEU A 29 -5.30 -17.23 13.44
N VAL A 30 -6.24 -17.03 14.36
CA VAL A 30 -6.65 -18.07 15.32
C VAL A 30 -7.23 -19.29 14.59
N ALA A 31 -8.12 -19.07 13.61
CA ALA A 31 -8.68 -20.16 12.81
C ALA A 31 -7.58 -20.96 12.08
N SER A 32 -6.58 -20.26 11.52
CA SER A 32 -5.46 -20.90 10.83
C SER A 32 -4.54 -21.69 11.76
N ALA A 33 -4.30 -21.19 12.98
CA ALA A 33 -3.52 -21.90 13.99
C ALA A 33 -4.23 -23.19 14.46
N LEU A 34 -5.55 -23.13 14.69
CA LEU A 34 -6.36 -24.31 15.04
C LEU A 34 -6.41 -25.35 13.92
N ALA A 35 -6.53 -24.91 12.67
CA ALA A 35 -6.52 -25.79 11.50
C ALA A 35 -5.21 -26.57 11.37
N ILE A 36 -4.08 -25.97 11.74
CA ILE A 36 -2.77 -26.63 11.70
C ILE A 36 -2.64 -27.69 12.80
N THR A 37 -3.09 -27.39 14.02
CA THR A 37 -3.08 -28.38 15.13
C THR A 37 -3.96 -29.62 14.87
N SER A 38 -4.89 -29.53 13.92
CA SER A 38 -5.80 -30.61 13.53
C SER A 38 -5.40 -31.32 12.23
N ALA A 39 -4.43 -30.78 11.47
CA ALA A 39 -3.96 -31.37 10.23
C ALA A 39 -2.70 -32.21 10.47
N ASP A 40 -2.86 -33.53 10.52
CA ASP A 40 -1.84 -34.48 11.00
C ASP A 40 -0.57 -34.56 10.11
N ASN A 41 -0.57 -34.00 8.88
CA ASN A 41 0.58 -34.07 7.95
C ASN A 41 0.62 -32.95 6.90
N GLY A 42 -0.17 -31.88 7.06
CA GLY A 42 -0.23 -30.77 6.10
C GLY A 42 0.51 -29.54 6.61
N SER A 43 1.60 -29.14 5.95
CA SER A 43 2.22 -27.83 6.18
C SER A 43 1.35 -26.73 5.57
N ILE A 44 0.24 -26.39 6.24
CA ILE A 44 -0.57 -25.24 5.83
C ILE A 44 0.28 -23.99 6.06
N SER A 45 0.80 -23.43 4.96
CA SER A 45 1.52 -22.16 4.98
C SER A 45 0.51 -21.02 4.98
N VAL A 46 0.45 -20.28 6.08
CA VAL A 46 -0.32 -19.04 6.16
C VAL A 46 0.55 -17.91 5.61
N SER A 47 0.00 -17.08 4.73
CA SER A 47 0.67 -15.87 4.23
C SER A 47 -0.35 -14.84 3.77
N GLY A 48 0.08 -13.58 3.63
CA GLY A 48 -0.72 -12.52 3.01
C GLY A 48 -1.26 -11.45 3.98
N ILE A 49 -0.85 -11.45 5.25
CA ILE A 49 -1.25 -10.39 6.21
C ILE A 49 -0.81 -9.03 5.69
N GLU A 50 0.45 -8.91 5.25
CA GLU A 50 0.95 -7.63 4.74
C GLU A 50 0.20 -7.19 3.47
N PHE A 51 -0.28 -8.12 2.65
CA PHE A 51 -1.01 -7.83 1.43
C PHE A 51 -2.42 -7.31 1.75
N ALA A 52 -3.07 -7.91 2.75
CA ALA A 52 -4.33 -7.41 3.26
C ALA A 52 -4.18 -5.99 3.82
N SER A 53 -3.08 -5.71 4.52
CA SER A 53 -2.77 -4.37 5.06
C SER A 53 -2.51 -3.36 3.94
N MET A 54 -1.80 -3.77 2.89
CA MET A 54 -1.61 -2.99 1.66
C MET A 54 -2.93 -2.60 1.02
N ILE A 55 -3.89 -3.53 0.90
CA ILE A 55 -5.22 -3.26 0.36
C ILE A 55 -6.00 -2.33 1.29
N PHE A 56 -5.98 -2.58 2.60
CA PHE A 56 -6.69 -1.76 3.59
C PHE A 56 -6.24 -0.30 3.54
N ILE A 57 -4.92 -0.05 3.57
CA ILE A 57 -4.40 1.32 3.56
C ILE A 57 -4.63 2.00 2.20
N PHE A 58 -4.60 1.24 1.10
CA PHE A 58 -4.98 1.72 -0.22
C PHE A 58 -6.45 2.18 -0.23
N ILE A 59 -7.38 1.39 0.30
CA ILE A 59 -8.80 1.75 0.42
C ILE A 59 -8.99 2.96 1.35
N SER A 60 -8.24 3.03 2.44
CA SER A 60 -8.25 4.21 3.33
C SER A 60 -7.81 5.48 2.57
N GLY A 61 -6.78 5.38 1.73
CA GLY A 61 -6.36 6.44 0.82
C GLY A 61 -7.43 6.78 -0.21
N LEU A 62 -8.13 5.77 -0.76
CA LEU A 62 -9.24 5.99 -1.68
C LEU A 62 -10.40 6.75 -1.03
N ASN A 63 -10.61 6.61 0.27
CA ASN A 63 -11.65 7.33 1.01
C ASN A 63 -11.23 8.76 1.44
N TYR A 64 -10.18 9.34 0.83
CA TYR A 64 -9.69 10.67 1.18
C TYR A 64 -10.75 11.79 1.11
N PHE A 65 -11.65 11.75 0.11
CA PHE A 65 -12.74 12.73 -0.09
C PHE A 65 -14.03 12.39 0.67
N GLY A 66 -13.94 11.58 1.74
CA GLY A 66 -15.07 11.23 2.59
C GLY A 66 -15.67 12.40 3.36
N GLU A 67 -16.61 12.08 4.25
CA GLU A 67 -17.40 13.04 5.05
C GLU A 67 -16.54 14.06 5.80
N THR A 68 -15.44 13.60 6.38
CA THR A 68 -14.48 14.44 7.13
C THR A 68 -13.83 15.51 6.27
N PHE A 69 -13.58 15.26 4.99
CA PHE A 69 -13.06 16.27 4.08
C PHE A 69 -14.08 17.40 3.86
N ARG A 70 -15.36 17.06 3.69
CA ARG A 70 -16.45 18.04 3.50
C ARG A 70 -16.70 18.85 4.77
N MET A 71 -16.71 18.18 5.92
CA MET A 71 -16.83 18.84 7.23
C MET A 71 -15.71 19.87 7.45
N PHE A 72 -14.47 19.51 7.13
CA PHE A 72 -13.36 20.44 7.29
C PHE A 72 -13.40 21.62 6.31
N LEU A 73 -13.88 21.41 5.08
CA LEU A 73 -14.11 22.50 4.14
C LEU A 73 -15.17 23.49 4.66
N GLN A 74 -16.26 23.00 5.26
CA GLN A 74 -17.30 23.84 5.88
C GLN A 74 -16.76 24.63 7.08
N ASN A 75 -15.79 24.08 7.81
CA ASN A 75 -15.10 24.77 8.91
C ASN A 75 -13.99 25.74 8.43
N GLY A 76 -13.94 26.09 7.14
CA GLY A 76 -13.03 27.09 6.60
C GLY A 76 -11.57 26.64 6.43
N LEU A 77 -11.28 25.33 6.51
CA LEU A 77 -9.92 24.84 6.29
C LEU A 77 -9.56 24.84 4.81
N SER A 78 -8.38 25.38 4.51
CA SER A 78 -7.86 25.36 3.14
C SER A 78 -7.55 23.93 2.69
N ARG A 79 -7.77 23.64 1.40
CA ARG A 79 -7.47 22.33 0.81
C ARG A 79 -6.01 21.92 0.93
N LYS A 80 -5.09 22.90 0.90
CA LYS A 80 -3.66 22.68 1.14
C LYS A 80 -3.42 22.14 2.55
N THR A 81 -4.07 22.75 3.55
CA THR A 81 -4.00 22.30 4.94
C THR A 81 -4.58 20.89 5.09
N LEU A 82 -5.67 20.56 4.40
CA LEU A 82 -6.29 19.23 4.45
C LEU A 82 -5.43 18.13 3.85
N PHE A 83 -4.77 18.41 2.73
CA PHE A 83 -3.83 17.47 2.14
C PHE A 83 -2.62 17.24 3.04
N ILE A 84 -2.02 18.31 3.55
CA ILE A 84 -0.86 18.22 4.45
C ILE A 84 -1.24 17.47 5.74
N SER A 85 -2.38 17.80 6.36
CA SER A 85 -2.90 17.07 7.53
C SER A 85 -3.10 15.59 7.26
N PHE A 86 -3.52 15.21 6.05
CA PHE A 86 -3.67 13.81 5.69
C PHE A 86 -2.31 13.10 5.58
N VAL A 87 -1.34 13.70 4.87
CA VAL A 87 0.01 13.14 4.75
C VAL A 87 0.63 12.95 6.14
N PHE A 88 0.47 13.90 7.06
CA PHE A 88 0.94 13.72 8.44
C PHE A 88 0.15 12.67 9.24
N SER A 89 -1.13 12.44 8.92
CA SER A 89 -1.93 11.41 9.59
C SER A 89 -1.64 9.98 9.08
N ILE A 90 -1.23 9.82 7.81
CA ILE A 90 -0.97 8.49 7.24
C ILE A 90 0.31 7.87 7.81
N ILE A 91 1.36 8.66 8.01
CA ILE A 91 2.66 8.21 8.51
C ILE A 91 2.55 7.40 9.83
N PRO A 92 1.90 7.92 10.90
CA PRO A 92 1.75 7.15 12.13
C PRO A 92 0.83 5.92 11.97
N ILE A 93 -0.16 5.97 11.07
CA ILE A 93 -1.04 4.82 10.79
C ILE A 93 -0.25 3.70 10.12
N THR A 94 0.53 4.01 9.07
CA THR A 94 1.35 3.02 8.37
C THR A 94 2.47 2.48 9.24
N ALA A 95 3.08 3.32 10.09
CA ALA A 95 4.07 2.88 11.06
C ALA A 95 3.47 1.90 12.08
N PHE A 96 2.29 2.23 12.63
CA PHE A 96 1.59 1.35 13.56
C PHE A 96 1.23 0.00 12.91
N MET A 97 0.70 0.03 11.67
CA MET A 97 0.38 -1.18 10.93
C MET A 97 1.62 -2.03 10.61
N ALA A 98 2.72 -1.41 10.16
CA ALA A 98 3.96 -2.11 9.86
C ALA A 98 4.53 -2.83 11.09
N ILE A 99 4.46 -2.21 12.27
CA ILE A 99 4.89 -2.82 13.53
C ILE A 99 3.99 -4.00 13.90
N LEU A 100 2.66 -3.81 13.86
CA LEU A 100 1.72 -4.88 14.19
C LEU A 100 1.85 -6.08 13.26
N ASP A 101 1.92 -5.84 11.95
CA ASP A 101 2.04 -6.90 10.95
C ASP A 101 3.36 -7.65 11.10
N SER A 102 4.45 -6.94 11.42
CA SER A 102 5.74 -7.56 11.67
C SER A 102 5.70 -8.41 12.95
N ILE A 103 5.10 -7.93 14.04
CA ILE A 103 4.89 -8.74 15.27
C ILE A 103 4.05 -9.98 14.96
N ASN A 104 2.95 -9.81 14.20
CA ASN A 104 2.08 -10.91 13.79
C ASN A 104 2.84 -11.93 12.94
N SER A 105 3.69 -11.48 12.01
CA SER A 105 4.53 -12.37 11.20
C SER A 105 5.51 -13.18 12.05
N LEU A 106 6.03 -12.58 13.13
CA LEU A 106 6.97 -13.22 14.04
C LEU A 106 6.27 -14.28 14.91
N ILE A 107 5.11 -13.94 15.48
CA ILE A 107 4.27 -14.87 16.25
C ILE A 107 3.84 -16.05 15.36
N MET A 108 3.34 -15.76 14.15
CA MET A 108 2.91 -16.80 13.22
C MET A 108 4.07 -17.62 12.68
N GLY A 109 5.28 -17.06 12.58
CA GLY A 109 6.48 -17.80 12.22
C GLY A 109 6.92 -18.83 13.27
N TYR A 110 6.54 -18.65 14.54
CA TYR A 110 6.77 -19.66 15.58
C TYR A 110 5.70 -20.76 15.60
N ILE A 111 4.46 -20.41 15.27
CA ILE A 111 3.31 -21.34 15.33
C ILE A 111 3.18 -22.12 14.01
N THR A 112 3.56 -21.50 12.89
CA THR A 112 3.32 -21.98 11.53
C THR A 112 4.54 -21.69 10.64
N ASN A 113 4.61 -22.29 9.45
CA ASN A 113 5.61 -21.92 8.43
C ASN A 113 5.22 -20.59 7.73
N TYR A 114 4.92 -19.54 8.50
CA TYR A 114 4.59 -18.21 7.97
C TYR A 114 5.84 -17.54 7.44
N LYS A 115 5.79 -17.11 6.18
CA LYS A 115 6.79 -16.20 5.59
C LYS A 115 6.12 -14.87 5.30
N SER A 116 6.67 -13.79 5.87
CA SER A 116 6.28 -12.42 5.52
C SER A 116 6.44 -12.19 4.03
N LEU A 117 5.62 -11.31 3.44
CA LEU A 117 5.79 -10.90 2.05
C LEU A 117 7.19 -10.34 1.80
N TYR A 118 7.73 -9.63 2.79
CA TYR A 118 9.11 -9.18 2.77
C TYR A 118 10.09 -10.34 2.54
N LEU A 119 9.96 -11.39 3.35
CA LEU A 119 10.80 -12.58 3.20
C LEU A 119 10.55 -13.32 1.90
N GLN A 120 9.33 -13.33 1.36
CA GLN A 120 9.07 -13.96 0.07
C GLN A 120 9.83 -13.29 -1.07
N PHE A 121 9.98 -11.97 -1.04
CA PHE A 121 10.73 -11.23 -2.05
C PHE A 121 12.23 -11.24 -1.81
N TYR A 122 12.68 -11.27 -0.55
CA TYR A 122 14.09 -11.06 -0.20
C TYR A 122 14.76 -12.26 0.47
N HIS A 123 14.10 -13.42 0.52
CA HIS A 123 14.67 -14.66 1.09
C HIS A 123 16.11 -14.92 0.62
N PRO A 124 16.45 -14.82 -0.69
CA PRO A 124 17.78 -15.20 -1.18
C PRO A 124 18.93 -14.38 -0.55
N ARG A 125 18.65 -13.13 -0.14
CA ARG A 125 19.66 -12.26 0.52
C ARG A 125 20.03 -12.73 1.92
N TYR A 126 19.15 -13.48 2.58
CA TYR A 126 19.29 -13.86 3.98
C TYR A 126 19.67 -15.33 4.18
N VAL A 127 19.93 -16.06 3.10
CA VAL A 127 20.34 -17.47 3.15
C VAL A 127 21.75 -17.63 3.73
N GLU A 128 22.66 -16.67 3.51
CA GLU A 128 24.08 -16.88 3.77
C GLU A 128 24.61 -16.25 5.07
N SER A 129 24.12 -15.10 5.56
CA SER A 129 24.74 -14.48 6.75
C SER A 129 24.05 -13.28 7.39
N SER A 130 22.73 -13.31 7.66
CA SER A 130 22.05 -12.19 8.33
C SER A 130 21.60 -12.50 9.74
N GLY A 131 21.98 -11.65 10.69
CA GLY A 131 21.37 -11.63 12.02
C GLY A 131 19.86 -11.42 11.90
N THR A 132 19.08 -12.30 12.54
CA THR A 132 17.60 -12.32 12.53
C THR A 132 16.97 -10.96 12.88
N GLY A 133 17.64 -10.16 13.72
CA GLY A 133 17.21 -8.81 14.06
C GLY A 133 17.26 -7.84 12.88
N LEU A 134 18.30 -7.88 12.05
CA LEU A 134 18.48 -6.94 10.92
C LEU A 134 17.38 -7.16 9.87
N GLN A 135 17.09 -8.42 9.57
CA GLN A 135 15.98 -8.82 8.69
C GLN A 135 14.61 -8.32 9.20
N PHE A 136 14.37 -8.41 10.52
CA PHE A 136 13.12 -7.93 11.12
C PHE A 136 12.97 -6.41 11.00
N PHE A 137 14.02 -5.65 11.31
CA PHE A 137 14.01 -4.19 11.18
C PHE A 137 13.87 -3.73 9.73
N GLU A 138 14.60 -4.34 8.79
CA GLU A 138 14.47 -4.05 7.36
C GLU A 138 13.05 -4.37 6.85
N GLY A 139 12.44 -5.46 7.35
CA GLY A 139 11.05 -5.80 7.05
C GLY A 139 10.03 -4.75 7.52
N ILE A 140 10.16 -4.24 8.75
CA ILE A 140 9.29 -3.16 9.27
C ILE A 140 9.41 -1.91 8.39
N LEU A 141 10.65 -1.49 8.09
CA LEU A 141 10.91 -0.31 7.27
C LEU A 141 10.32 -0.47 5.87
N TRP A 142 10.52 -1.64 5.27
CA TRP A 142 10.01 -1.94 3.94
C TRP A 142 8.49 -1.86 3.91
N SER A 143 7.80 -2.49 4.87
CA SER A 143 6.34 -2.45 4.99
C SER A 143 5.84 -1.02 5.19
N LEU A 144 6.53 -0.22 6.00
CA LEU A 144 6.20 1.18 6.22
C LEU A 144 6.21 1.97 4.90
N PHE A 145 7.27 1.86 4.11
CA PHE A 145 7.38 2.57 2.83
C PHE A 145 6.38 2.06 1.79
N ALA A 146 6.17 0.75 1.71
CA ALA A 146 5.19 0.15 0.80
C ALA A 146 3.76 0.60 1.13
N TYR A 147 3.38 0.59 2.42
CA TYR A 147 2.06 1.01 2.87
C TYR A 147 1.83 2.50 2.63
N ALA A 148 2.84 3.33 2.91
CA ALA A 148 2.78 4.76 2.64
C ALA A 148 2.57 5.04 1.14
N MET A 149 3.35 4.39 0.27
CA MET A 149 3.23 4.51 -1.19
C MET A 149 1.81 4.18 -1.65
N LEU A 150 1.26 3.04 -1.21
CA LEU A 150 -0.09 2.61 -1.60
C LEU A 150 -1.18 3.55 -1.08
N ALA A 151 -1.04 4.06 0.14
CA ALA A 151 -1.96 5.06 0.65
C ALA A 151 -2.01 6.30 -0.24
N MET A 152 -0.85 6.80 -0.67
CA MET A 152 -0.76 7.96 -1.56
C MET A 152 -1.24 7.68 -2.97
N LEU A 153 -1.03 6.47 -3.47
CA LEU A 153 -1.59 6.02 -4.74
C LEU A 153 -3.13 6.04 -4.67
N GLY A 154 -3.72 5.58 -3.56
CA GLY A 154 -5.16 5.70 -3.29
C GLY A 154 -5.65 7.15 -3.32
N VAL A 155 -4.97 8.05 -2.61
CA VAL A 155 -5.31 9.49 -2.63
C VAL A 155 -5.24 10.06 -4.03
N PHE A 156 -4.20 9.71 -4.80
CA PHE A 156 -4.02 10.17 -6.16
C PHE A 156 -5.16 9.71 -7.07
N ILE A 157 -5.53 8.43 -7.02
CA ILE A 157 -6.65 7.88 -7.80
C ILE A 157 -7.96 8.58 -7.43
N THR A 158 -8.28 8.73 -6.14
CA THR A 158 -9.53 9.40 -5.75
C THR A 158 -9.53 10.86 -6.14
N THR A 159 -8.37 11.53 -6.09
CA THR A 159 -8.25 12.91 -6.57
C THR A 159 -8.47 13.03 -8.08
N LEU A 160 -7.97 12.08 -8.87
CA LEU A 160 -8.26 12.00 -10.29
C LEU A 160 -9.75 11.79 -10.54
N TYR A 161 -10.34 10.80 -9.86
CA TYR A 161 -11.75 10.47 -10.01
C TYR A 161 -12.65 11.61 -9.53
N TYR A 162 -12.28 12.35 -8.50
CA TYR A 162 -13.03 13.52 -8.04
C TYR A 162 -13.20 14.57 -9.15
N ARG A 163 -12.26 14.64 -10.09
CA ARG A 163 -12.29 15.61 -11.21
C ARG A 163 -12.97 15.08 -12.48
N MET A 164 -13.31 13.80 -12.52
CA MET A 164 -13.84 13.14 -13.71
C MET A 164 -15.36 13.05 -13.67
N ASP A 165 -15.99 13.34 -14.81
CA ASP A 165 -17.42 13.08 -15.00
C ASP A 165 -17.71 11.57 -14.98
N LYS A 166 -18.97 11.19 -14.75
CA LYS A 166 -19.39 9.77 -14.70
C LYS A 166 -18.93 8.97 -15.93
N LYS A 167 -18.98 9.58 -17.13
CA LYS A 167 -18.53 8.95 -18.38
C LYS A 167 -17.02 8.77 -18.43
N GLN A 168 -16.25 9.78 -17.99
CA GLN A 168 -14.79 9.71 -17.95
C GLN A 168 -14.30 8.66 -16.95
N LYS A 169 -14.93 8.56 -15.78
CA LYS A 169 -14.66 7.49 -14.79
C LYS A 169 -14.83 6.12 -15.43
N LEU A 170 -15.97 5.89 -16.09
CA LEU A 170 -16.26 4.61 -16.74
C LEU A 170 -15.24 4.27 -17.84
N VAL A 171 -14.91 5.25 -18.70
CA VAL A 171 -13.91 5.06 -19.76
C VAL A 171 -12.52 4.78 -19.19
N VAL A 172 -12.11 5.45 -18.12
CA VAL A 172 -10.80 5.19 -17.50
C VAL A 172 -10.77 3.85 -16.78
N SER A 173 -11.81 3.50 -16.04
CA SER A 173 -11.88 2.22 -15.30
C SER A 173 -11.94 1.01 -16.23
N ILE A 174 -12.58 1.10 -17.41
CA ILE A 174 -12.63 0.00 -18.39
C ILE A 174 -11.44 0.08 -19.36
N GLY A 175 -11.13 1.28 -19.84
CA GLY A 175 -10.10 1.50 -20.85
C GLY A 175 -8.70 1.24 -20.35
N PHE A 176 -8.39 1.56 -19.08
CA PHE A 176 -7.05 1.33 -18.54
C PHE A 176 -6.69 -0.17 -18.43
N PRO A 177 -7.53 -1.05 -17.86
CA PRO A 177 -7.29 -2.49 -17.89
C PRO A 177 -7.23 -3.06 -19.32
N LEU A 178 -8.13 -2.63 -20.21
CA LEU A 178 -8.17 -3.13 -21.58
C LEU A 178 -6.91 -2.73 -22.35
N LEU A 179 -6.42 -1.50 -22.14
CA LEU A 179 -5.16 -1.04 -22.72
C LEU A 179 -3.96 -1.85 -22.20
N LEU A 180 -3.89 -2.10 -20.89
CA LEU A 180 -2.78 -2.83 -20.27
C LEU A 180 -2.74 -4.33 -20.58
N PHE A 181 -3.89 -5.00 -20.55
CA PHE A 181 -3.96 -6.46 -20.63
C PHE A 181 -4.32 -7.00 -22.03
N VAL A 182 -4.87 -6.18 -22.91
CA VAL A 182 -5.24 -6.60 -24.27
C VAL A 182 -4.40 -5.87 -25.31
N VAL A 183 -4.45 -4.54 -25.31
CA VAL A 183 -3.82 -3.74 -26.37
C VAL A 183 -2.29 -3.83 -26.29
N LEU A 184 -1.70 -3.65 -25.10
CA LEU A 184 -0.25 -3.69 -24.90
C LEU A 184 0.37 -5.05 -25.30
N PRO A 185 -0.16 -6.22 -24.87
CA PRO A 185 0.33 -7.53 -25.33
C PRO A 185 0.22 -7.74 -26.83
N MET A 186 -0.90 -7.32 -27.44
CA MET A 186 -1.08 -7.45 -28.88
C MET A 186 -0.09 -6.59 -29.67
N LEU A 187 0.13 -5.34 -29.23
CA LEU A 187 1.12 -4.46 -29.84
C LEU A 187 2.54 -4.98 -29.64
N ASP A 188 2.88 -5.47 -28.44
CA ASP A 188 4.24 -5.92 -28.16
C ASP A 188 4.59 -7.21 -28.91
N ASN A 189 3.62 -8.11 -29.09
CA ASN A 189 3.82 -9.32 -29.87
C ASN A 189 3.87 -9.06 -31.38
N SER A 190 3.18 -8.02 -31.86
CA SER A 190 3.07 -7.73 -33.30
C SER A 190 4.18 -6.81 -33.84
N PHE A 191 4.67 -5.86 -33.04
CA PHE A 191 5.59 -4.81 -33.51
C PHE A 191 6.96 -4.81 -32.82
N THR A 192 7.03 -5.22 -31.55
CA THR A 192 8.26 -5.07 -30.73
C THR A 192 8.81 -6.39 -30.20
N ASN A 193 8.27 -7.54 -30.62
CA ASN A 193 8.72 -8.89 -30.27
C ASN A 193 8.97 -9.10 -28.76
N GLY A 194 8.10 -8.55 -27.91
CA GLY A 194 8.25 -8.70 -26.45
C GLY A 194 9.28 -7.76 -25.82
N ALA A 195 9.81 -6.77 -26.53
CA ALA A 195 10.78 -5.83 -25.98
C ALA A 195 10.16 -4.89 -24.94
N ILE A 196 8.88 -4.54 -25.08
CA ILE A 196 8.18 -3.66 -24.12
C ILE A 196 7.99 -4.40 -22.79
N PHE A 197 7.47 -5.63 -22.82
CA PHE A 197 7.31 -6.43 -21.61
C PHE A 197 8.64 -6.77 -20.93
N ARG A 198 9.70 -7.02 -21.71
CA ARG A 198 11.07 -7.19 -21.17
C ARG A 198 11.57 -5.92 -20.49
N GLY A 199 11.48 -4.77 -21.15
CA GLY A 199 11.89 -3.49 -20.56
C GLY A 199 11.10 -3.12 -19.30
N ILE A 200 9.79 -3.39 -19.29
CA ILE A 200 8.95 -3.24 -18.09
C ILE A 200 9.42 -4.18 -16.99
N GLY A 201 9.64 -5.46 -17.30
CA GLY A 201 10.14 -6.47 -16.36
C GLY A 201 11.50 -6.09 -15.75
N ASP A 202 12.43 -5.64 -16.58
CA ASP A 202 13.76 -5.19 -16.15
C ASP A 202 13.67 -3.94 -15.27
N SER A 203 12.79 -2.99 -15.62
CA SER A 203 12.54 -1.80 -14.81
C SER A 203 11.94 -2.18 -13.45
N PHE A 204 11.01 -3.14 -13.40
CA PHE A 204 10.46 -3.67 -12.15
C PHE A 204 11.52 -4.40 -11.33
N ALA A 205 12.35 -5.24 -11.96
CA ALA A 205 13.42 -5.98 -11.31
C ALA A 205 14.49 -5.05 -10.73
N PHE A 206 14.80 -3.95 -11.43
CA PHE A 206 15.65 -2.87 -10.93
C PHE A 206 14.99 -2.16 -9.74
N ALA A 207 13.72 -1.76 -9.88
CA ALA A 207 12.99 -1.02 -8.85
C ALA A 207 12.82 -1.80 -7.55
N TRP A 208 12.63 -3.13 -7.65
CA TRP A 208 12.55 -4.06 -6.52
C TRP A 208 13.91 -4.51 -5.98
N GLY A 209 15.01 -4.19 -6.68
CA GLY A 209 16.38 -4.51 -6.26
C GLY A 209 16.81 -5.94 -6.55
N TYR A 210 16.08 -6.69 -7.39
CA TYR A 210 16.41 -8.08 -7.76
C TYR A 210 17.70 -8.17 -8.58
N GLN A 211 17.96 -7.18 -9.43
CA GLN A 211 19.18 -7.14 -10.26
C GLN A 211 20.47 -6.88 -9.44
N HIS A 212 20.34 -6.38 -8.20
CA HIS A 212 21.47 -6.04 -7.32
C HIS A 212 21.53 -6.94 -6.08
N GLY A 213 21.30 -8.25 -6.26
CA GLY A 213 21.40 -9.24 -5.18
C GLY A 213 20.26 -9.15 -4.17
N PHE A 214 19.03 -8.98 -4.65
CA PHE A 214 17.81 -8.92 -3.82
C PHE A 214 17.91 -7.86 -2.72
N ASN A 215 18.25 -6.63 -3.09
CA ASN A 215 18.48 -5.57 -2.12
C ASN A 215 17.19 -4.76 -1.80
N PRO A 216 16.68 -4.82 -0.56
CA PRO A 216 15.42 -4.17 -0.17
C PRO A 216 15.49 -2.64 -0.16
N TYR A 217 16.70 -2.05 -0.05
CA TYR A 217 16.86 -0.59 -0.03
C TYR A 217 16.45 0.06 -1.35
N TYR A 218 16.62 -0.63 -2.48
CA TYR A 218 16.15 -0.13 -3.78
C TYR A 218 14.61 -0.04 -3.80
N SER A 219 13.92 -1.04 -3.26
CA SER A 219 12.47 -1.01 -3.13
C SER A 219 11.99 0.10 -2.19
N MET A 220 12.65 0.27 -1.04
CA MET A 220 12.30 1.37 -0.12
C MET A 220 12.47 2.75 -0.79
N LEU A 221 13.55 2.93 -1.54
CA LEU A 221 13.82 4.16 -2.27
C LEU A 221 12.77 4.38 -3.37
N THR A 222 12.46 3.37 -4.17
CA THR A 222 11.45 3.51 -5.22
C THR A 222 10.06 3.76 -4.64
N CYS A 223 9.65 3.06 -3.58
CA CYS A 223 8.41 3.35 -2.85
C CYS A 223 8.36 4.80 -2.35
N THR A 224 9.47 5.33 -1.83
CA THR A 224 9.56 6.73 -1.39
C THR A 224 9.44 7.70 -2.57
N LEU A 225 10.11 7.43 -3.69
CA LEU A 225 10.00 8.25 -4.90
C LEU A 225 8.56 8.25 -5.43
N PHE A 226 7.89 7.10 -5.47
CA PHE A 226 6.49 7.00 -5.87
C PHE A 226 5.55 7.71 -4.89
N PHE A 227 5.81 7.63 -3.59
CA PHE A 227 5.07 8.39 -2.57
C PHE A 227 5.13 9.89 -2.85
N ILE A 228 6.33 10.43 -3.09
CA ILE A 228 6.54 11.84 -3.41
C ILE A 228 5.90 12.20 -4.75
N PHE A 229 6.06 11.35 -5.76
CA PHE A 229 5.52 11.57 -7.10
C PHE A 229 3.99 11.61 -7.10
N PHE A 230 3.33 10.59 -6.56
CA PHE A 230 1.87 10.55 -6.45
C PHE A 230 1.34 11.63 -5.52
N GLY A 231 2.05 11.92 -4.42
CA GLY A 231 1.70 13.03 -3.54
C GLY A 231 1.80 14.40 -4.20
N GLY A 232 2.85 14.63 -4.99
CA GLY A 232 3.02 15.85 -5.77
C GLY A 232 1.92 16.02 -6.81
N LEU A 233 1.61 14.97 -7.57
CA LEU A 233 0.51 14.98 -8.53
C LEU A 233 -0.84 15.22 -7.84
N ALA A 234 -1.14 14.50 -6.76
CA ALA A 234 -2.37 14.68 -6.00
C ALA A 234 -2.49 16.13 -5.48
N TYR A 235 -1.40 16.69 -4.94
CA TYR A 235 -1.37 18.08 -4.49
C TYR A 235 -1.65 19.09 -5.62
N LEU A 236 -1.03 18.90 -6.79
CA LEU A 236 -1.25 19.75 -7.97
C LEU A 236 -2.71 19.69 -8.44
N LEU A 237 -3.32 18.50 -8.42
CA LEU A 237 -4.72 18.30 -8.79
C LEU A 237 -5.67 18.97 -7.78
N ILE A 238 -5.41 18.83 -6.47
CA ILE A 238 -6.22 19.44 -5.39
C ILE A 238 -6.19 20.97 -5.46
N ARG A 239 -5.03 21.57 -5.80
CA ARG A 239 -4.88 23.03 -5.91
C ARG A 239 -5.75 23.62 -7.03
N LYS A 240 -6.00 22.86 -8.11
CA LYS A 240 -6.73 23.31 -9.30
C LYS A 240 -8.19 22.84 -9.36
N ALA A 241 -8.68 22.09 -8.38
CA ALA A 241 -10.04 21.58 -8.41
C ALA A 241 -11.07 22.72 -8.22
N VAL A 242 -12.12 22.75 -9.03
CA VAL A 242 -13.33 23.54 -8.76
C VAL A 242 -14.27 22.63 -7.95
N VAL A 243 -15.04 23.18 -6.99
CA VAL A 243 -16.02 22.37 -6.23
C VAL A 243 -17.03 21.83 -7.24
N GLN A 244 -17.04 20.52 -7.45
CA GLN A 244 -18.20 19.86 -8.04
C GLN A 244 -19.08 19.40 -6.87
N GLU A 245 -20.30 19.92 -6.85
CA GLU A 245 -21.38 19.53 -5.94
C GLU A 245 -21.81 18.08 -6.19
#